data_AF-A0A7K4FVD4-F1
#
_entry.id   AF-A0A7K4FVD4-F1
#
_cell.length_a   1.000
_cell.length_b   1.000
_cell.length_c   1.000
_cell.angle_alpha   90.00
_cell.angle_beta   90.00
_cell.angle_gamma   90.00
#
_symmetry.space_group_name_H-M   'P 1'
#
loop_
_entity.id
_entity.type
_entity.pdbx_description
1 polymer ?
#
loop_
_entity_poly.entity_id
_entity_poly.type
_entity_poly.pdbx_seq_one_letter_code
_entity_poly.pdbx_strand_id
1 'polypeptide(L)'
;HDLKVDIRPVYKSRIEFEVKRRVKKPLIVGIDPGLEVGISIIDIHGNPITLTTKRSIDREEIISLISEKGNAVIIATDVYPPPDAVKKISGILKAKIYYPEKSMSVEEKQELLNYFCSKFGLSITDVHIRDSLAAALKAYRELERKLNQTSSILERLDLDLDNEAVYRCVIEGNTIAECVEKEIEKKIDFDKNNIIERKVVQENRPKSQRTSDYDILMLRHENNRLRRTISALFKEKYILEKRIDELKSEFNVEIQRDRKVYQLTLEIEQKNKEIENLNKYKNNLENESKKLREVIENLVDGKATIIRNHGIIHLENGKIKALEEEINPAIVEFMNNEIIIVDNTLIRDLKTLEKEKENNIEIDNKKMKNIIDEYRKEKLKHGNFTV
;
A
#
# COMPACT_ATOMS: atom_id res chain seq x y z
N HIS A 1 -41.15 -73.47 -12.70
CA HIS A 1 -41.67 -73.01 -11.40
C HIS A 1 -41.66 -71.50 -11.48
N ASP A 2 -42.79 -70.90 -11.79
CA ASP A 2 -42.88 -69.46 -12.01
C ASP A 2 -43.10 -68.76 -10.67
N LEU A 3 -42.17 -67.87 -10.33
CA LEU A 3 -42.18 -67.06 -9.11
C LEU A 3 -43.25 -65.98 -9.24
N LYS A 4 -44.31 -66.11 -8.44
CA LYS A 4 -45.37 -65.10 -8.35
C LYS A 4 -45.00 -64.11 -7.24
N VAL A 5 -44.52 -62.92 -7.63
CA VAL A 5 -44.18 -61.83 -6.70
C VAL A 5 -45.40 -60.94 -6.52
N ASP A 6 -45.90 -60.85 -5.29
CA ASP A 6 -47.02 -59.98 -4.90
C ASP A 6 -46.43 -58.72 -4.25
N ILE A 7 -46.57 -57.56 -4.89
CA ILE A 7 -46.08 -56.26 -4.38
C ILE A 7 -47.26 -55.51 -3.78
N ARG A 8 -47.20 -55.24 -2.47
CA ARG A 8 -48.22 -54.45 -1.77
C ARG A 8 -47.64 -53.11 -1.29
N PRO A 9 -48.34 -51.99 -1.47
CA PRO A 9 -47.87 -50.70 -0.98
C PRO A 9 -48.01 -50.64 0.55
N VAL A 10 -46.92 -50.31 1.24
CA VAL A 10 -46.91 -50.06 2.69
C VAL A 10 -47.01 -48.55 2.89
N TYR A 11 -48.16 -48.08 3.37
CA TYR A 11 -48.36 -46.67 3.69
C TYR A 11 -47.63 -46.32 4.99
N LYS A 12 -46.57 -45.51 4.89
CA LYS A 12 -45.89 -44.93 6.06
C LYS A 12 -46.68 -43.73 6.57
N SER A 13 -46.78 -43.59 7.90
CA SER A 13 -47.56 -42.56 8.61
C SER A 13 -46.94 -41.16 8.60
N ARG A 14 -45.76 -40.97 8.00
CA ARG A 14 -45.09 -39.68 7.83
C ARG A 14 -44.55 -39.56 6.42
N ILE A 15 -44.72 -38.39 5.83
CA ILE A 15 -44.08 -38.00 4.57
C ILE A 15 -42.59 -37.82 4.89
N GLU A 16 -41.77 -38.80 4.54
CA GLU A 16 -40.32 -38.64 4.47
C GLU A 16 -40.04 -37.80 3.22
N PHE A 17 -39.81 -36.49 3.41
CA PHE A 17 -39.20 -35.70 2.35
C PHE A 17 -37.79 -36.27 2.14
N GLU A 18 -37.47 -36.68 0.92
CA GLU A 18 -36.07 -36.78 0.53
C GLU A 18 -35.45 -35.40 0.79
N VAL A 19 -34.64 -35.31 1.85
CA VAL A 19 -33.88 -34.11 2.13
C VAL A 19 -33.01 -33.94 0.91
N LYS A 20 -33.37 -33.02 0.01
CA LYS A 20 -32.51 -32.59 -1.11
C LYS A 20 -31.12 -32.52 -0.53
N ARG A 21 -30.20 -33.41 -0.95
CA ARG A 21 -28.84 -33.46 -0.43
C ARG A 21 -28.30 -32.05 -0.55
N ARG A 22 -28.27 -31.30 0.56
CA ARG A 22 -27.73 -29.96 0.56
C ARG A 22 -26.27 -30.16 0.22
N VAL A 23 -25.89 -29.73 -0.98
CA VAL A 23 -24.51 -29.80 -1.45
C VAL A 23 -23.69 -29.06 -0.39
N LYS A 24 -22.89 -29.82 0.35
CA LYS A 24 -22.08 -29.26 1.42
C LYS A 24 -21.04 -28.35 0.77
N LYS A 25 -21.02 -27.09 1.20
CA LYS A 25 -20.09 -26.08 0.71
C LYS A 25 -18.64 -26.58 0.87
N PRO A 26 -17.80 -26.50 -0.16
CA PRO A 26 -16.39 -26.84 -0.07
C PRO A 26 -15.65 -25.86 0.85
N LEU A 27 -14.81 -26.40 1.73
CA LEU A 27 -14.11 -25.65 2.77
C LEU A 27 -12.60 -25.87 2.70
N ILE A 28 -11.86 -24.81 2.98
CA ILE A 28 -10.43 -24.85 3.25
C ILE A 28 -10.27 -24.72 4.76
N VAL A 29 -9.61 -25.68 5.39
CA VAL A 29 -9.49 -25.76 6.84
C VAL A 29 -8.03 -25.74 7.23
N GLY A 30 -7.61 -24.77 8.02
CA GLY A 30 -6.32 -24.73 8.68
C GLY A 30 -6.38 -25.39 10.06
N ILE A 31 -5.41 -26.26 10.34
CA ILE A 31 -5.27 -26.93 11.63
C ILE A 31 -3.86 -26.71 12.17
N ASP A 32 -3.79 -26.10 13.35
CA ASP A 32 -2.56 -26.00 14.16
C ASP A 32 -2.64 -27.01 15.31
N PRO A 33 -1.93 -28.16 15.25
CA PRO A 33 -2.04 -29.21 16.25
C PRO A 33 -1.16 -28.95 17.48
N GLY A 34 -1.75 -29.08 18.66
CA GLY A 34 -1.08 -28.93 19.95
C GLY A 34 -1.97 -29.36 21.12
N LEU A 35 -1.59 -28.99 22.35
CA LEU A 35 -2.49 -29.09 23.52
C LEU A 35 -3.73 -28.21 23.36
N GLU A 36 -3.54 -27.06 22.73
CA GLU A 36 -4.57 -26.19 22.22
C GLU A 36 -4.50 -26.26 20.69
N VAL A 37 -5.62 -26.66 20.08
CA VAL A 37 -5.71 -26.84 18.64
C VAL A 37 -6.40 -25.63 18.03
N GLY A 38 -5.69 -24.94 17.15
CA GLY A 38 -6.25 -23.86 16.34
C GLY A 38 -6.99 -24.43 15.14
N ILE A 39 -8.27 -24.06 14.96
CA ILE A 39 -9.11 -24.51 13.85
C ILE A 39 -9.65 -23.27 13.13
N SER A 40 -9.21 -23.08 11.90
CA SER A 40 -9.62 -21.97 11.04
C SER A 40 -10.28 -22.50 9.77
N ILE A 41 -11.54 -22.17 9.55
CA ILE A 41 -12.35 -22.62 8.41
C ILE A 41 -12.69 -21.40 7.55
N ILE A 42 -12.33 -21.47 6.28
CA ILE A 42 -12.69 -20.49 5.25
C ILE A 42 -13.41 -21.18 4.08
N ASP A 43 -14.25 -20.45 3.35
CA ASP A 43 -14.85 -20.94 2.12
C ASP A 43 -13.87 -20.87 0.93
N ILE A 44 -14.28 -21.42 -0.22
CA ILE A 44 -13.52 -21.34 -1.48
C ILE A 44 -13.36 -19.93 -2.06
N HIS A 45 -14.04 -18.93 -1.50
CA HIS A 45 -13.93 -17.52 -1.86
C HIS A 45 -13.07 -16.72 -0.86
N GLY A 46 -12.46 -17.41 0.11
CA GLY A 46 -11.60 -16.80 1.12
C GLY A 46 -12.35 -16.03 2.20
N ASN A 47 -13.64 -16.31 2.43
CA ASN A 47 -14.40 -15.71 3.54
C ASN A 47 -14.26 -16.57 4.82
N PRO A 48 -14.15 -15.93 6.00
CA PRO A 48 -14.12 -16.64 7.28
C PRO A 48 -15.47 -17.29 7.58
N ILE A 49 -15.45 -18.59 7.94
CA ILE A 49 -16.63 -19.31 8.43
C ILE A 49 -16.55 -19.56 9.92
N THR A 50 -15.40 -20.02 10.42
CA THR A 50 -15.20 -20.33 11.85
C THR A 50 -13.74 -20.18 12.19
N LEU A 51 -13.44 -19.47 13.27
CA LEU A 51 -12.10 -19.31 13.83
C LEU A 51 -12.20 -19.64 15.32
N THR A 52 -11.56 -20.71 15.77
CA THR A 52 -11.67 -21.15 17.17
C THR A 52 -10.43 -21.91 17.63
N THR A 53 -10.14 -21.80 18.92
CA THR A 53 -9.15 -22.63 19.61
C THR A 53 -9.87 -23.58 20.55
N LYS A 54 -9.45 -24.85 20.57
CA LYS A 54 -10.01 -25.86 21.45
C LYS A 54 -8.91 -26.60 22.19
N ARG A 55 -9.01 -26.62 23.52
CA ARG A 55 -8.06 -27.35 24.38
C ARG A 55 -8.50 -28.80 24.54
N SER A 56 -7.55 -29.73 24.39
CA SER A 56 -7.79 -31.17 24.56
C SER A 56 -8.93 -31.74 23.69
N ILE A 57 -9.16 -31.17 22.52
CA ILE A 57 -10.20 -31.65 21.59
C ILE A 57 -9.78 -32.96 20.92
N ASP A 58 -10.72 -33.90 20.81
CA ASP A 58 -10.47 -35.13 20.07
C ASP A 58 -10.68 -34.95 18.55
N ARG A 59 -10.04 -35.79 17.75
CA ARG A 59 -10.09 -35.75 16.28
C ARG A 59 -11.51 -35.91 15.76
N GLU A 60 -12.32 -36.72 16.41
CA GLU A 60 -13.73 -36.95 16.05
C GLU A 60 -14.56 -35.68 16.22
N GLU A 61 -14.30 -34.90 17.28
CA GLU A 61 -14.94 -33.61 17.48
C GLU A 61 -14.49 -32.59 16.43
N ILE A 62 -13.20 -32.58 16.05
CA ILE A 62 -12.71 -31.74 14.95
C ILE A 62 -13.42 -32.08 13.64
N ILE A 63 -13.54 -33.37 13.31
CA ILE A 63 -14.20 -33.85 12.10
C ILE A 63 -15.68 -33.47 12.11
N SER A 64 -16.36 -33.61 13.25
CA SER A 64 -17.75 -33.22 13.44
C SER A 64 -17.95 -31.72 13.22
N LEU A 65 -17.10 -30.89 13.85
CA LEU A 65 -17.12 -29.43 13.71
C LEU A 65 -16.97 -29.00 12.25
N ILE A 66 -16.00 -29.58 11.54
CA ILE A 66 -15.77 -29.29 10.12
C ILE A 66 -16.97 -29.75 9.28
N SER A 67 -17.47 -30.96 9.53
CA SER A 67 -18.56 -31.58 8.77
C SER A 67 -19.91 -30.89 8.96
N GLU A 68 -20.10 -30.20 10.08
CA GLU A 68 -21.25 -29.36 10.37
C GLU A 68 -21.25 -28.10 9.49
N LYS A 69 -20.07 -27.49 9.28
CA LYS A 69 -19.94 -26.26 8.50
C LYS A 69 -19.93 -26.50 6.99
N GLY A 70 -19.49 -27.68 6.54
CA GLY A 70 -19.42 -28.00 5.12
C GLY A 70 -18.61 -29.26 4.84
N ASN A 71 -18.01 -29.31 3.65
CA ASN A 71 -17.14 -30.39 3.22
C ASN A 71 -15.70 -29.88 3.10
N ALA A 72 -14.80 -30.32 3.96
CA ALA A 72 -13.39 -29.99 3.81
C ALA A 72 -12.85 -30.58 2.51
N VAL A 73 -12.41 -29.71 1.61
CA VAL A 73 -11.69 -30.09 0.39
C VAL A 73 -10.19 -29.99 0.61
N ILE A 74 -9.75 -29.13 1.53
CA ILE A 74 -8.35 -28.94 1.88
C ILE A 74 -8.17 -28.87 3.39
N ILE A 75 -7.18 -29.58 3.88
CA ILE A 75 -6.66 -29.48 5.25
C ILE A 75 -5.24 -28.89 5.17
N ALA A 76 -5.06 -27.68 5.63
CA ALA A 76 -3.80 -26.94 5.62
C ALA A 76 -3.11 -27.01 6.99
N THR A 77 -1.79 -27.20 6.99
CA THR A 77 -0.92 -27.12 8.16
C THR A 77 0.38 -26.41 7.78
N ASP A 78 1.03 -25.74 8.71
CA ASP A 78 2.28 -25.01 8.47
C ASP A 78 3.54 -25.87 8.68
N VAL A 79 3.38 -27.12 9.15
CA VAL A 79 4.49 -28.04 9.44
C VAL A 79 4.71 -29.03 8.30
N TYR A 80 5.97 -29.21 7.90
CA TYR A 80 6.42 -30.29 7.02
C TYR A 80 7.41 -31.21 7.76
N PRO A 81 7.20 -32.54 7.78
CA PRO A 81 6.04 -33.25 7.24
C PRO A 81 4.74 -33.01 8.05
N PRO A 82 3.55 -33.17 7.45
CA PRO A 82 2.28 -32.98 8.16
C PRO A 82 2.15 -33.89 9.40
N PRO A 83 1.65 -33.37 10.53
CA PRO A 83 1.43 -34.16 11.74
C PRO A 83 0.43 -35.31 11.52
N ASP A 84 0.60 -36.43 12.24
CA ASP A 84 -0.22 -37.63 12.04
C ASP A 84 -1.71 -37.40 12.32
N ALA A 85 -2.05 -36.51 13.26
CA ALA A 85 -3.43 -36.09 13.50
C ALA A 85 -4.04 -35.45 12.26
N VAL A 86 -3.31 -34.54 11.60
CA VAL A 86 -3.72 -33.86 10.37
C VAL A 86 -3.89 -34.87 9.23
N LYS A 87 -2.96 -35.82 9.08
CA LYS A 87 -3.07 -36.90 8.07
C LYS A 87 -4.32 -37.75 8.25
N LYS A 88 -4.61 -38.17 9.49
CA LYS A 88 -5.80 -38.98 9.80
C LYS A 88 -7.10 -38.21 9.56
N ILE A 89 -7.18 -36.96 10.02
CA ILE A 89 -8.34 -36.08 9.79
C ILE A 89 -8.58 -35.90 8.29
N SER A 90 -7.52 -35.61 7.52
CA SER A 90 -7.61 -35.46 6.07
C SER A 90 -8.05 -36.74 5.37
N GLY A 91 -7.57 -37.91 5.79
CA GLY A 91 -7.97 -39.20 5.24
C GLY A 91 -9.45 -39.51 5.48
N ILE A 92 -9.97 -39.21 6.67
CA ILE A 92 -11.39 -39.43 7.00
C ILE A 92 -12.28 -38.46 6.21
N LEU A 93 -11.90 -37.19 6.13
CA LEU A 93 -12.63 -36.16 5.38
C LEU A 93 -12.45 -36.28 3.86
N LYS A 94 -11.54 -37.15 3.39
CA LYS A 94 -11.10 -37.26 1.99
C LYS A 94 -10.66 -35.90 1.40
N ALA A 95 -10.06 -35.08 2.24
CA ALA A 95 -9.55 -33.77 1.87
C ALA A 95 -8.08 -33.88 1.41
N LYS A 96 -7.65 -32.93 0.59
CA LYS A 96 -6.25 -32.80 0.19
C LYS A 96 -5.47 -32.12 1.32
N ILE A 97 -4.32 -32.68 1.70
CA ILE A 97 -3.43 -32.03 2.65
C ILE A 97 -2.63 -30.96 1.92
N TYR A 98 -2.63 -29.74 2.45
CA TYR A 98 -1.75 -28.66 2.03
C TYR A 98 -0.71 -28.40 3.12
N TYR A 99 0.55 -28.31 2.70
CA TYR A 99 1.65 -27.81 3.51
C TYR A 99 2.56 -27.00 2.60
N PRO A 100 3.17 -25.92 3.09
CA PRO A 100 4.03 -25.09 2.27
C PRO A 100 5.35 -25.79 1.93
N GLU A 101 5.84 -25.65 0.69
CA GLU A 101 7.18 -26.13 0.29
C GLU A 101 8.32 -25.41 1.03
N LYS A 102 8.10 -24.14 1.39
CA LYS A 102 8.99 -23.32 2.22
C LYS A 102 8.22 -22.74 3.39
N SER A 103 8.79 -22.83 4.59
CA SER A 103 8.25 -22.18 5.78
C SER A 103 7.99 -20.70 5.48
N MET A 104 6.81 -20.23 5.87
CA MET A 104 6.44 -18.83 5.69
C MET A 104 7.28 -17.95 6.63
N SER A 105 7.79 -16.82 6.15
CA SER A 105 8.46 -15.88 7.05
C SER A 105 7.46 -15.28 8.05
N VAL A 106 7.97 -14.79 9.18
CA VAL A 106 7.12 -14.12 10.18
C VAL A 106 6.42 -12.90 9.57
N GLU A 107 7.12 -12.15 8.72
CA GLU A 107 6.57 -11.00 8.02
C GLU A 107 5.45 -11.40 7.05
N GLU A 108 5.67 -12.45 6.23
CA GLU A 108 4.66 -12.97 5.30
C GLU A 108 3.38 -13.42 6.04
N LYS A 109 3.53 -14.13 7.18
CA LYS A 109 2.40 -14.54 8.04
C LYS A 109 1.63 -13.31 8.53
N GLN A 110 2.34 -12.29 9.01
CA GLN A 110 1.73 -11.06 9.52
C GLN A 110 1.02 -10.26 8.44
N GLU A 111 1.61 -10.09 7.26
CA GLU A 111 0.97 -9.38 6.14
C GLU A 111 -0.33 -10.05 5.69
N LEU A 112 -0.31 -11.38 5.55
CA LEU A 112 -1.49 -12.18 5.20
C LEU A 112 -2.63 -12.00 6.20
N LEU A 113 -2.31 -12.11 7.50
CA LEU A 113 -3.28 -11.95 8.57
C LEU A 113 -3.79 -10.52 8.67
N ASN A 114 -2.92 -9.51 8.56
CA ASN A 114 -3.30 -8.10 8.64
C ASN A 114 -4.24 -7.71 7.49
N TYR A 115 -3.95 -8.17 6.28
CA TYR A 115 -4.82 -7.97 5.12
C TYR A 115 -6.19 -8.61 5.34
N PHE A 116 -6.21 -9.86 5.81
CA PHE A 116 -7.45 -10.59 6.09
C PHE A 116 -8.29 -9.93 7.20
N CYS A 117 -7.66 -9.61 8.33
CA CYS A 117 -8.28 -8.93 9.46
C CYS A 117 -8.85 -7.57 9.05
N SER A 118 -8.11 -6.79 8.25
CA SER A 118 -8.56 -5.49 7.75
C SER A 118 -9.75 -5.63 6.79
N LYS A 119 -9.72 -6.64 5.90
CA LYS A 119 -10.81 -6.92 4.94
C LYS A 119 -12.12 -7.28 5.62
N PHE A 120 -12.07 -8.04 6.72
CA PHE A 120 -13.26 -8.56 7.41
C PHE A 120 -13.57 -7.87 8.75
N GLY A 121 -12.80 -6.85 9.16
CA GLY A 121 -12.98 -6.14 10.42
C GLY A 121 -12.74 -7.03 11.66
N LEU A 122 -11.82 -7.98 11.58
CA LEU A 122 -11.53 -8.95 12.64
C LEU A 122 -10.30 -8.54 13.46
N SER A 123 -10.32 -8.86 14.75
CA SER A 123 -9.16 -8.72 15.64
C SER A 123 -8.81 -10.08 16.24
N ILE A 124 -7.76 -10.72 15.74
CA ILE A 124 -7.31 -12.04 16.18
C ILE A 124 -6.09 -11.89 17.07
N THR A 125 -6.24 -12.18 18.36
CA THR A 125 -5.16 -12.13 19.35
C THR A 125 -4.55 -13.51 19.65
N ASP A 126 -5.32 -14.58 19.44
CA ASP A 126 -4.92 -15.96 19.71
C ASP A 126 -3.88 -16.46 18.70
N VAL A 127 -2.74 -16.95 19.21
CA VAL A 127 -1.61 -17.43 18.41
C VAL A 127 -1.99 -18.68 17.59
N HIS A 128 -2.77 -19.61 18.16
CA HIS A 128 -3.19 -20.83 17.48
C HIS A 128 -4.17 -20.55 16.34
N ILE A 129 -5.05 -19.56 16.51
CA ILE A 129 -5.92 -19.09 15.42
C ILE A 129 -5.07 -18.44 14.33
N ARG A 130 -4.07 -17.63 14.69
CA ARG A 130 -3.18 -16.97 13.70
C ARG A 130 -2.43 -17.99 12.85
N ASP A 131 -1.85 -19.02 13.46
CA ASP A 131 -1.08 -20.03 12.73
C ASP A 131 -1.97 -20.92 11.86
N SER A 132 -3.10 -21.40 12.40
CA SER A 132 -4.08 -22.18 11.62
C SER A 132 -4.66 -21.35 10.46
N LEU A 133 -5.00 -20.08 10.69
CA LEU A 133 -5.53 -19.19 9.65
C LEU A 133 -4.47 -18.87 8.59
N ALA A 134 -3.22 -18.62 8.99
CA ALA A 134 -2.14 -18.38 8.03
C ALA A 134 -1.91 -19.59 7.11
N ALA A 135 -1.98 -20.81 7.65
CA ALA A 135 -1.93 -22.03 6.83
C ALA A 135 -3.09 -22.12 5.83
N ALA A 136 -4.32 -21.86 6.29
CA ALA A 136 -5.51 -21.86 5.43
C ALA A 136 -5.43 -20.80 4.31
N LEU A 137 -5.01 -19.58 4.65
CA LEU A 137 -4.88 -18.48 3.69
C LEU A 137 -3.78 -18.71 2.66
N LYS A 138 -2.68 -19.35 3.05
CA LYS A 138 -1.62 -19.74 2.10
C LYS A 138 -2.14 -20.76 1.09
N ALA A 139 -2.87 -21.78 1.57
CA ALA A 139 -3.52 -22.76 0.71
C ALA A 139 -4.49 -22.10 -0.27
N TYR A 140 -5.30 -21.14 0.21
CA TYR A 140 -6.21 -20.37 -0.62
C TYR A 140 -5.46 -19.58 -1.69
N ARG A 141 -4.39 -18.84 -1.36
CA ARG A 141 -3.62 -18.03 -2.34
C ARG A 141 -3.05 -18.84 -3.49
N GLU A 142 -2.55 -20.06 -3.24
CA GLU A 142 -2.06 -20.91 -4.33
C GLU A 142 -3.17 -21.37 -5.28
N LEU A 143 -4.38 -21.53 -4.76
CA LEU A 143 -5.53 -22.01 -5.52
C LEU A 143 -6.38 -20.90 -6.10
N GLU A 144 -6.29 -19.69 -5.58
CA GLU A 144 -7.07 -18.53 -5.98
C GLU A 144 -7.02 -18.33 -7.49
N ARG A 145 -5.84 -18.45 -8.11
CA ARG A 145 -5.69 -18.34 -9.57
C ARG A 145 -6.52 -19.40 -10.31
N LYS A 146 -6.49 -20.66 -9.86
CA LYS A 146 -7.25 -21.76 -10.49
C LYS A 146 -8.74 -21.61 -10.24
N LEU A 147 -9.15 -21.26 -9.02
CA LEU A 147 -10.55 -21.06 -8.65
C LEU A 147 -11.18 -19.90 -9.43
N ASN A 148 -10.46 -18.79 -9.59
CA ASN A 148 -10.91 -17.65 -10.40
C ASN A 148 -11.05 -18.00 -11.89
N GLN A 149 -10.13 -18.80 -12.43
CA GLN A 149 -10.25 -19.32 -13.80
C GLN A 149 -11.50 -20.20 -13.95
N THR A 150 -11.76 -21.08 -13.00
CA THR A 150 -12.96 -21.92 -12.97
C THR A 150 -14.23 -21.09 -12.89
N SER A 151 -14.30 -20.08 -12.01
CA SER A 151 -15.46 -19.18 -11.91
C SER A 151 -15.74 -18.49 -13.24
N SER A 152 -14.70 -17.94 -13.88
CA SER A 152 -14.85 -17.25 -15.16
C SER A 152 -15.32 -18.18 -16.29
N ILE A 153 -14.89 -19.44 -16.29
CA ILE A 153 -15.34 -20.44 -17.27
C ILE A 153 -16.80 -20.82 -17.02
N LEU A 154 -17.18 -21.06 -15.75
CA LEU A 154 -18.55 -21.40 -15.38
C LEU A 154 -19.53 -20.28 -15.71
N GLU A 155 -19.16 -19.02 -15.43
CA GLU A 155 -19.94 -17.84 -15.80
C GLU A 155 -20.12 -17.69 -17.33
N ARG A 156 -19.11 -18.07 -18.12
CA ARG A 156 -19.18 -18.02 -19.59
C ARG A 156 -20.08 -19.10 -20.18
N LEU A 157 -20.14 -20.27 -19.55
CA LEU A 157 -20.89 -21.42 -20.06
C LEU A 157 -22.41 -21.25 -19.88
N ASP A 158 -22.87 -20.41 -18.95
CA ASP A 158 -24.30 -20.16 -18.64
C ASP A 158 -25.12 -21.46 -18.52
N LEU A 159 -24.47 -22.51 -18.01
CA LEU A 159 -25.09 -23.79 -17.72
C LEU A 159 -25.53 -23.78 -16.25
N ASP A 160 -26.75 -24.25 -16.00
CA ASP A 160 -27.18 -24.57 -14.64
C ASP A 160 -26.34 -25.77 -14.19
N LEU A 161 -25.18 -25.55 -13.56
CA LEU A 161 -24.32 -26.60 -13.01
C LEU A 161 -24.17 -26.37 -11.51
N ASP A 162 -23.88 -27.45 -10.78
CA ASP A 162 -23.49 -27.33 -9.39
C ASP A 162 -22.04 -26.82 -9.31
N ASN A 163 -21.88 -25.50 -9.26
CA ASN A 163 -20.57 -24.84 -9.20
C ASN A 163 -19.70 -25.39 -8.06
N GLU A 164 -20.30 -25.73 -6.92
CA GLU A 164 -19.58 -26.24 -5.75
C GLU A 164 -18.99 -27.64 -6.01
N ALA A 165 -19.67 -28.47 -6.81
CA ALA A 165 -19.15 -29.76 -7.24
C ALA A 165 -17.99 -29.59 -8.24
N VAL A 166 -18.08 -28.61 -9.15
CA VAL A 166 -17.00 -28.29 -10.09
C VAL A 166 -15.76 -27.79 -9.35
N TYR A 167 -15.91 -26.85 -8.41
CA TYR A 167 -14.79 -26.35 -7.60
C TYR A 167 -14.09 -27.48 -6.83
N ARG A 168 -14.86 -28.40 -6.24
CA ARG A 168 -14.31 -29.58 -5.57
C ARG A 168 -13.46 -30.43 -6.51
N CYS A 169 -14.02 -30.77 -7.68
CA CYS A 169 -13.34 -31.60 -8.66
C CYS A 169 -12.03 -30.97 -9.16
N VAL A 170 -11.98 -29.65 -9.32
CA VAL A 170 -10.76 -28.91 -9.71
C VAL A 170 -9.71 -28.94 -8.58
N ILE A 171 -10.14 -28.79 -7.33
CA ILE A 171 -9.24 -28.84 -6.15
C ILE A 171 -8.61 -30.24 -5.99
N GLU A 172 -9.36 -31.29 -6.31
CA GLU A 172 -8.89 -32.68 -6.34
C GLU A 172 -7.82 -32.94 -7.41
N GLY A 173 -7.62 -32.02 -8.36
CA GLY A 173 -6.53 -32.05 -9.34
C GLY A 173 -6.96 -32.38 -10.77
N ASN A 174 -8.26 -32.51 -11.04
CA ASN A 174 -8.78 -32.70 -12.39
C ASN A 174 -8.76 -31.38 -13.18
N THR A 175 -8.81 -31.46 -14.51
CA THR A 175 -8.91 -30.28 -15.35
C THR A 175 -10.31 -29.65 -15.26
N ILE A 176 -10.40 -28.35 -15.53
CA ILE A 176 -11.69 -27.63 -15.51
C ILE A 176 -12.67 -28.25 -16.52
N ALA A 177 -12.17 -28.65 -17.70
CA ALA A 177 -12.97 -29.28 -18.74
C ALA A 177 -13.58 -30.62 -18.26
N GLU A 178 -12.77 -31.52 -17.72
CA GLU A 178 -13.25 -32.81 -17.19
C GLU A 178 -14.28 -32.63 -16.07
N CYS A 179 -14.10 -31.64 -15.19
CA CYS A 179 -15.03 -31.37 -14.11
C CYS A 179 -16.38 -30.86 -14.60
N VAL A 180 -16.36 -29.97 -15.60
CA VAL A 180 -17.57 -29.46 -16.24
C VAL A 180 -18.29 -30.58 -16.98
N GLU A 181 -17.57 -31.40 -17.75
CA GLU A 181 -18.14 -32.56 -18.47
C GLU A 181 -18.79 -33.55 -17.51
N LYS A 182 -18.12 -33.92 -16.41
CA LYS A 182 -18.70 -34.81 -15.39
C LYS A 182 -20.01 -34.30 -14.79
N GLU A 183 -20.13 -32.99 -14.56
CA GLU A 183 -21.36 -32.41 -14.03
C GLU A 183 -22.47 -32.31 -15.09
N ILE A 184 -22.11 -32.07 -16.36
CA ILE A 184 -23.05 -32.13 -17.48
C ILE A 184 -23.60 -33.55 -17.66
N GLU A 185 -22.74 -34.57 -17.63
CA GLU A 185 -23.14 -35.99 -17.73
C GLU A 185 -24.09 -36.40 -16.61
N LYS A 186 -23.78 -36.04 -15.36
CA LYS A 186 -24.67 -36.29 -14.21
C LYS A 186 -26.05 -35.69 -14.40
N LYS A 187 -26.14 -34.48 -14.96
CA LYS A 187 -27.44 -33.86 -15.25
C LYS A 187 -28.19 -34.57 -16.37
N ILE A 188 -27.51 -34.96 -17.44
CA ILE A 188 -28.10 -35.72 -18.54
C ILE A 188 -28.66 -37.06 -18.04
N ASP A 189 -27.93 -37.76 -17.18
CA ASP A 189 -28.37 -39.04 -16.63
C ASP A 189 -29.49 -38.89 -15.59
N PHE A 190 -29.46 -37.82 -14.79
CA PHE A 190 -30.58 -37.46 -13.90
C PHE A 190 -31.86 -37.17 -14.68
N ASP A 191 -31.76 -36.44 -15.80
CA ASP A 191 -32.91 -36.14 -16.66
C ASP A 191 -33.45 -37.40 -17.35
N LYS A 192 -32.58 -38.31 -17.83
CA LYS A 192 -33.00 -39.61 -18.38
C LYS A 192 -33.78 -40.45 -17.36
N ASN A 193 -33.30 -40.54 -16.12
CA ASN A 193 -33.96 -41.31 -15.06
C ASN A 193 -35.32 -40.70 -14.66
N ASN A 194 -35.41 -39.37 -14.58
CA ASN A 194 -36.69 -38.68 -14.35
C ASN A 194 -37.70 -38.83 -15.49
N ILE A 195 -37.23 -38.95 -16.75
CA ILE A 195 -38.09 -39.22 -17.91
C ILE A 195 -38.67 -40.64 -17.83
N ILE A 196 -37.89 -41.62 -17.33
CA ILE A 196 -38.36 -43.00 -17.13
C ILE A 196 -39.42 -43.05 -16.02
N GLU A 197 -39.18 -42.40 -14.87
CA GLU A 197 -40.17 -42.30 -13.79
C GLU A 197 -41.45 -41.55 -14.20
N ARG A 198 -41.32 -40.46 -14.98
CA ARG A 198 -42.48 -39.72 -15.51
C ARG A 198 -43.32 -40.52 -16.50
N LYS A 199 -42.73 -41.44 -17.28
CA LYS A 199 -43.49 -42.33 -18.17
C LYS A 199 -44.34 -43.33 -17.39
N VAL A 200 -43.87 -43.82 -16.24
CA VAL A 200 -44.62 -44.76 -15.39
C VAL A 200 -45.80 -44.09 -14.68
N VAL A 201 -45.71 -42.79 -14.37
CA VAL A 201 -46.77 -42.05 -13.65
C VAL A 201 -47.85 -41.47 -14.57
N GLN A 202 -47.61 -41.36 -15.89
CA GLN A 202 -48.53 -40.73 -16.85
C GLN A 202 -49.71 -41.60 -17.29
N GLU A 203 -49.72 -42.91 -17.03
CA GLU A 203 -50.86 -43.76 -17.40
C GLU A 203 -52.14 -43.53 -16.55
N ASN A 204 -52.06 -42.76 -15.47
CA ASN A 204 -53.20 -42.55 -14.57
C ASN A 204 -53.41 -41.07 -14.19
N ARG A 205 -53.94 -40.23 -15.08
CA ARG A 205 -54.57 -38.95 -14.67
C ARG A 205 -55.84 -38.58 -15.50
N PRO A 206 -56.95 -38.17 -14.85
CA PRO A 206 -58.18 -37.79 -15.53
C PRO A 206 -58.22 -36.34 -16.07
N LYS A 207 -59.15 -36.10 -17.00
CA LYS A 207 -59.24 -34.97 -17.97
C LYS A 207 -59.77 -33.62 -17.43
N SER A 208 -59.27 -33.07 -16.32
CA SER A 208 -59.70 -31.73 -15.84
C SER A 208 -58.67 -30.60 -15.98
N GLN A 209 -57.55 -30.81 -16.69
CA GLN A 209 -56.39 -29.89 -16.67
C GLN A 209 -56.31 -28.84 -17.81
N ARG A 210 -57.32 -28.64 -18.66
CA ARG A 210 -57.16 -27.81 -19.88
C ARG A 210 -57.07 -26.30 -19.64
N THR A 211 -57.54 -25.79 -18.51
CA THR A 211 -57.38 -24.37 -18.15
C THR A 211 -56.01 -24.05 -17.54
N SER A 212 -55.31 -25.05 -16.98
CA SER A 212 -53.99 -24.88 -16.35
C SER A 212 -52.85 -24.75 -17.37
N ASP A 213 -52.99 -25.32 -18.57
CA ASP A 213 -51.91 -25.39 -19.55
C ASP A 213 -51.62 -24.03 -20.22
N TYR A 214 -52.63 -23.17 -20.38
CA TYR A 214 -52.47 -21.82 -20.94
C TYR A 214 -51.72 -20.90 -19.98
N ASP A 215 -52.06 -20.93 -18.69
CA ASP A 215 -51.37 -20.16 -17.65
C ASP A 215 -49.92 -20.63 -17.48
N ILE A 216 -49.68 -21.95 -17.56
CA ILE A 216 -48.33 -22.51 -17.56
C ILE A 216 -47.53 -22.02 -18.78
N LEU A 217 -48.14 -21.94 -19.96
CA LEU A 217 -47.49 -21.45 -21.17
C LEU A 217 -47.14 -19.97 -21.06
N MET A 218 -48.07 -19.13 -20.56
CA MET A 218 -47.84 -17.70 -20.35
C MET A 218 -46.76 -17.45 -19.29
N LEU A 219 -46.80 -18.18 -18.18
CA LEU A 219 -45.74 -18.12 -17.15
C LEU A 219 -44.38 -18.56 -17.70
N ARG A 220 -44.32 -19.55 -18.61
CA ARG A 220 -43.08 -19.96 -19.28
C ARG A 220 -42.56 -18.87 -20.22
N HIS A 221 -43.43 -18.18 -20.96
CA HIS A 221 -43.03 -17.06 -21.81
C HIS A 221 -42.52 -15.89 -20.96
N GLU A 222 -43.20 -15.56 -19.86
CA GLU A 222 -42.78 -14.52 -18.93
C GLU A 222 -41.42 -14.87 -18.29
N ASN A 223 -41.23 -16.12 -17.86
CA ASN A 223 -39.98 -16.59 -17.29
C ASN A 223 -38.83 -16.50 -18.30
N ASN A 224 -39.08 -16.88 -19.56
CA ASN A 224 -38.10 -16.74 -20.63
C ASN A 224 -37.77 -15.27 -20.94
N ARG A 225 -38.78 -14.38 -20.91
CA ARG A 225 -38.57 -12.93 -21.08
C ARG A 225 -37.69 -12.38 -19.95
N LEU A 226 -38.05 -12.68 -18.71
CA LEU A 226 -37.30 -12.25 -17.52
C LEU A 226 -35.86 -12.79 -17.55
N ARG A 227 -35.65 -14.05 -17.94
CA ARG A 227 -34.31 -14.62 -18.10
C ARG A 227 -33.47 -13.89 -19.15
N ARG A 228 -34.07 -13.52 -20.30
CA ARG A 228 -33.39 -12.72 -21.32
C ARG A 228 -33.02 -11.33 -20.81
N THR A 229 -33.93 -10.67 -20.10
CA THR A 229 -33.67 -9.36 -19.49
C THR A 229 -32.55 -9.44 -18.45
N ILE A 230 -32.59 -10.45 -17.58
CA ILE A 230 -31.56 -10.69 -16.58
C ILE A 230 -30.19 -10.91 -17.25
N SER A 231 -30.13 -11.75 -18.29
CA SER A 231 -28.90 -11.98 -19.07
C SER A 231 -28.37 -10.69 -19.71
N ALA A 232 -29.25 -9.86 -20.28
CA ALA A 232 -28.87 -8.57 -20.86
C ALA A 232 -28.32 -7.61 -19.79
N LEU A 233 -29.00 -7.49 -18.65
CA LEU A 233 -28.57 -6.65 -17.53
C LEU A 233 -27.23 -7.12 -16.94
N PHE A 234 -26.99 -8.44 -16.85
CA PHE A 234 -25.70 -8.96 -16.40
C PHE A 234 -24.57 -8.65 -17.37
N LYS A 235 -24.82 -8.73 -18.69
CA LYS A 235 -23.84 -8.32 -19.71
C LYS A 235 -23.53 -6.83 -19.62
N GLU A 236 -24.55 -6.00 -19.45
CA GLU A 236 -24.39 -4.56 -19.28
C GLU A 236 -23.61 -4.22 -18.01
N LYS A 237 -23.96 -4.84 -16.88
CA LYS A 237 -23.23 -4.72 -15.62
C LYS A 237 -21.75 -5.08 -15.81
N TYR A 238 -21.45 -6.20 -16.46
CA TYR A 238 -20.07 -6.62 -16.71
C TYR A 238 -19.28 -5.61 -17.56
N ILE A 239 -19.90 -5.06 -18.61
CA ILE A 239 -19.27 -4.03 -19.46
C ILE A 239 -19.02 -2.76 -18.64
N LEU A 240 -19.97 -2.34 -17.81
CA LEU A 240 -19.83 -1.17 -16.95
C LEU A 240 -18.76 -1.38 -15.88
N GLU A 241 -18.69 -2.54 -15.25
CA GLU A 241 -17.64 -2.87 -14.27
C GLU A 241 -16.26 -2.85 -14.91
N LYS A 242 -16.10 -3.45 -16.10
CA LYS A 242 -14.85 -3.38 -16.87
C LYS A 242 -14.49 -1.93 -17.21
N ARG A 243 -15.46 -1.11 -17.59
CA ARG A 243 -15.22 0.31 -17.89
C ARG A 243 -14.80 1.09 -16.66
N ILE A 244 -15.37 0.79 -15.50
CA ILE A 244 -14.96 1.38 -14.22
C ILE A 244 -13.51 1.01 -13.89
N ASP A 245 -13.11 -0.24 -14.11
CA ASP A 245 -11.74 -0.68 -13.85
C ASP A 245 -10.72 -0.05 -14.80
N GLU A 246 -11.07 0.09 -16.09
CA GLU A 246 -10.29 0.85 -17.06
C GLU A 246 -10.10 2.31 -16.61
N LEU A 247 -11.19 2.99 -16.25
CA LEU A 247 -11.16 4.38 -15.78
C LEU A 247 -10.36 4.54 -14.48
N LYS A 248 -10.47 3.60 -13.54
CA LYS A 248 -9.65 3.59 -12.32
C LYS A 248 -8.17 3.44 -12.64
N SER A 249 -7.82 2.57 -13.59
CA SER A 249 -6.43 2.39 -14.02
C SER A 249 -5.88 3.67 -14.65
N GLU A 250 -6.63 4.29 -15.56
CA GLU A 250 -6.28 5.57 -16.19
C GLU A 250 -6.09 6.66 -15.14
N PHE A 251 -7.04 6.81 -14.21
CA PHE A 251 -6.99 7.80 -13.13
C PHE A 251 -5.79 7.57 -12.18
N ASN A 252 -5.47 6.31 -11.86
CA ASN A 252 -4.29 5.99 -11.05
C ASN A 252 -2.99 6.39 -11.75
N VAL A 253 -2.89 6.16 -13.06
CA VAL A 253 -1.73 6.60 -13.86
C VAL A 253 -1.61 8.12 -13.86
N GLU A 254 -2.72 8.84 -13.98
CA GLU A 254 -2.76 10.30 -13.92
C GLU A 254 -2.33 10.82 -12.54
N ILE A 255 -2.86 10.27 -11.44
CA ILE A 255 -2.44 10.60 -10.08
C ILE A 255 -0.93 10.39 -9.89
N GLN A 256 -0.38 9.27 -10.39
CA GLN A 256 1.04 9.01 -10.26
C GLN A 256 1.89 10.02 -11.05
N ARG A 257 1.43 10.43 -12.25
CA ARG A 257 2.07 11.48 -13.02
C ARG A 257 2.03 12.81 -12.27
N ASP A 258 0.88 13.21 -11.75
CA ASP A 258 0.73 14.47 -11.00
C ASP A 258 1.60 14.51 -9.75
N ARG A 259 1.67 13.39 -9.01
CA ARG A 259 2.59 13.25 -7.87
C ARG A 259 4.03 13.42 -8.29
N LYS A 260 4.43 12.82 -9.41
CA LYS A 260 5.80 12.94 -9.92
C LYS A 260 6.12 14.35 -10.41
N VAL A 261 5.18 14.99 -11.09
CA VAL A 261 5.28 16.40 -11.51
C VAL A 261 5.46 17.29 -10.28
N TYR A 262 4.61 17.13 -9.25
CA TYR A 262 4.71 17.90 -8.02
C TYR A 262 6.06 17.73 -7.32
N GLN A 263 6.57 16.49 -7.21
CA GLN A 263 7.90 16.22 -6.66
C GLN A 263 9.01 16.91 -7.45
N LEU A 264 8.99 16.81 -8.78
CA LEU A 264 9.96 17.45 -9.64
C LEU A 264 9.90 18.98 -9.55
N THR A 265 8.70 19.55 -9.45
CA THR A 265 8.53 21.00 -9.25
C THR A 265 9.17 21.46 -7.94
N LEU A 266 8.96 20.73 -6.84
CA LEU A 266 9.61 21.03 -5.56
C LEU A 266 11.14 20.93 -5.63
N GLU A 267 11.67 19.89 -6.29
CA GLU A 267 13.12 19.76 -6.50
C GLU A 267 13.69 20.93 -7.33
N ILE A 268 12.98 21.34 -8.39
CA ILE A 268 13.36 22.49 -9.22
C ILE A 268 13.37 23.77 -8.39
N GLU A 269 12.35 24.01 -7.57
CA GLU A 269 12.31 25.19 -6.68
C GLU A 269 13.47 25.21 -5.68
N GLN A 270 13.80 24.07 -5.07
CA GLN A 270 14.93 23.96 -4.16
C GLN A 270 16.26 24.22 -4.88
N LYS A 271 16.45 23.62 -6.06
CA LYS A 271 17.65 23.82 -6.87
C LYS A 271 17.79 25.27 -7.35
N ASN A 272 16.70 25.92 -7.72
CA ASN A 272 16.70 27.34 -8.09
C ASN A 272 17.10 28.23 -6.92
N LYS A 273 16.61 27.97 -5.70
CA LYS A 273 17.05 28.68 -4.48
C LYS A 273 18.53 28.47 -4.20
N GLU A 274 19.03 27.24 -4.36
CA GLU A 274 20.44 26.91 -4.21
C GLU A 274 21.31 27.68 -5.23
N ILE A 275 20.89 27.71 -6.49
CA ILE A 275 21.56 28.48 -7.56
C ILE A 275 21.56 29.98 -7.23
N GLU A 276 20.44 30.53 -6.76
CA GLU A 276 20.37 31.95 -6.39
C GLU A 276 21.34 32.29 -5.26
N ASN A 277 21.42 31.44 -4.23
CA ASN A 277 22.35 31.61 -3.12
C ASN A 277 23.82 31.50 -3.57
N LEU A 278 24.12 30.52 -4.43
CA LEU A 278 25.46 30.37 -5.00
C LEU A 278 25.85 31.57 -5.87
N ASN A 279 24.93 32.12 -6.65
CA ASN A 279 25.17 33.33 -7.43
C ASN A 279 25.41 34.56 -6.55
N LYS A 280 24.64 34.73 -5.46
CA LYS A 280 24.89 35.79 -4.47
C LYS A 280 26.28 35.65 -3.84
N TYR A 281 26.64 34.44 -3.43
CA TYR A 281 27.95 34.16 -2.86
C TYR A 281 29.09 34.44 -3.84
N LYS A 282 28.94 34.00 -5.10
CA LYS A 282 29.89 34.28 -6.18
C LYS A 282 30.05 35.79 -6.40
N ASN A 283 28.96 36.53 -6.50
CA ASN A 283 29.00 37.98 -6.69
C ASN A 283 29.69 38.69 -5.51
N ASN A 284 29.48 38.24 -4.27
CA ASN A 284 30.17 38.77 -3.10
C ASN A 284 31.69 38.53 -3.19
N LEU A 285 32.11 37.31 -3.52
CA LEU A 285 33.53 36.98 -3.72
C LEU A 285 34.16 37.78 -4.86
N GLU A 286 33.45 37.99 -5.97
CA GLU A 286 33.93 38.82 -7.09
C GLU A 286 34.11 40.28 -6.64
N ASN A 287 33.17 40.82 -5.86
CA ASN A 287 33.28 42.16 -5.29
C ASN A 287 34.44 42.28 -4.29
N GLU A 288 34.62 41.30 -3.41
CA GLU A 288 35.76 41.26 -2.48
C GLU A 288 37.09 41.17 -3.24
N SER A 289 37.17 40.32 -4.26
CA SER A 289 38.37 40.22 -5.10
C SER A 289 38.68 41.54 -5.81
N LYS A 290 37.66 42.25 -6.28
CA LYS A 290 37.83 43.58 -6.89
C LYS A 290 38.33 44.61 -5.88
N LYS A 291 37.74 44.66 -4.67
CA LYS A 291 38.21 45.53 -3.58
C LYS A 291 39.67 45.25 -3.22
N LEU A 292 40.03 43.98 -3.07
CA LEU A 292 41.42 43.60 -2.77
C LEU A 292 42.38 44.03 -3.88
N ARG A 293 41.98 43.94 -5.15
CA ARG A 293 42.80 44.47 -6.27
C ARG A 293 42.99 45.98 -6.16
N GLU A 294 41.93 46.74 -5.88
CA GLU A 294 42.01 48.20 -5.70
C GLU A 294 42.95 48.58 -4.55
N VAL A 295 42.88 47.87 -3.41
CA VAL A 295 43.80 48.08 -2.28
C VAL A 295 45.25 47.80 -2.67
N ILE A 296 45.51 46.73 -3.43
CA ILE A 296 46.86 46.41 -3.92
C ILE A 296 47.36 47.50 -4.88
N GLU A 297 46.52 47.98 -5.79
CA GLU A 297 46.87 49.09 -6.70
C GLU A 297 47.21 50.37 -5.92
N ASN A 298 46.41 50.73 -4.91
CA ASN A 298 46.67 51.89 -4.06
C ASN A 298 47.98 51.78 -3.25
N LEU A 299 48.35 50.57 -2.81
CA LEU A 299 49.62 50.32 -2.14
C LEU A 299 50.81 50.46 -3.10
N VAL A 300 50.70 49.92 -4.32
CA VAL A 300 51.76 49.99 -5.34
C VAL A 300 51.98 51.43 -5.83
N ASP A 301 50.89 52.17 -6.00
CA ASP A 301 50.91 53.59 -6.38
C ASP A 301 51.41 54.52 -5.26
N GLY A 302 51.61 54.00 -4.04
CA GLY A 302 52.03 54.78 -2.87
C GLY A 302 50.96 55.73 -2.34
N LYS A 303 49.69 55.52 -2.69
CA LYS A 303 48.53 56.28 -2.17
C LYS A 303 48.11 55.79 -0.79
N ALA A 304 48.30 54.51 -0.51
CA ALA A 304 48.01 53.91 0.79
C ALA A 304 49.28 53.43 1.51
N THR A 305 49.25 53.37 2.84
CA THR A 305 50.35 52.91 3.68
C THR A 305 49.91 51.81 4.63
N ILE A 306 50.80 50.85 4.83
CA ILE A 306 50.65 49.74 5.77
C ILE A 306 51.09 50.20 7.16
N ILE A 307 50.19 50.13 8.14
CA ILE A 307 50.47 50.40 9.55
C ILE A 307 50.44 49.09 10.33
N ARG A 308 51.51 48.82 11.10
CA ARG A 308 51.66 47.62 11.94
C ARG A 308 51.59 47.99 13.42
N ASN A 309 50.39 47.94 14.00
CA ASN A 309 50.06 48.09 15.44
C ASN A 309 50.96 49.00 16.30
N HIS A 310 51.54 50.04 15.71
CA HIS A 310 52.49 50.96 16.35
C HIS A 310 52.35 52.30 15.62
N GLY A 311 52.01 53.34 16.38
CA GLY A 311 51.79 54.70 15.87
C GLY A 311 50.41 55.24 16.21
N ILE A 312 50.01 56.28 15.48
CA ILE A 312 48.79 57.07 15.72
C ILE A 312 47.51 56.24 15.59
N ILE A 313 47.55 55.17 14.79
CA ILE A 313 46.47 54.19 14.62
C ILE A 313 46.95 52.84 15.15
N HIS A 314 46.18 52.21 16.04
CA HIS A 314 46.46 50.89 16.59
C HIS A 314 45.17 50.06 16.74
N LEU A 315 45.35 48.75 16.83
CA LEU A 315 44.28 47.77 17.03
C LEU A 315 44.22 47.38 18.50
N GLU A 316 43.08 47.62 19.14
CA GLU A 316 42.83 47.21 20.52
C GLU A 316 41.47 46.48 20.59
N ASN A 317 41.47 45.23 21.06
CA ASN A 317 40.26 44.40 21.20
C ASN A 317 39.41 44.28 19.91
N GLY A 318 40.06 44.21 18.74
CA GLY A 318 39.37 44.09 17.44
C GLY A 318 38.74 45.39 16.92
N LYS A 319 39.00 46.52 17.59
CA LYS A 319 38.54 47.85 17.21
C LYS A 319 39.72 48.72 16.81
N ILE A 320 39.52 49.58 15.82
CA ILE A 320 40.52 50.55 15.37
C ILE A 320 40.47 51.75 16.31
N LYS A 321 41.58 52.08 16.94
CA LYS A 321 41.73 53.32 17.70
C LYS A 321 42.72 54.24 17.02
N ALA A 322 42.41 55.54 16.98
CA ALA A 322 43.42 56.57 16.76
C ALA A 322 43.31 57.66 17.80
N LEU A 323 44.46 58.16 18.28
CA LEU A 323 44.53 59.19 19.32
C LEU A 323 43.71 58.86 20.59
N GLU A 324 43.61 57.56 20.93
CA GLU A 324 42.85 56.97 22.06
C GLU A 324 41.33 56.83 21.87
N GLU A 325 40.80 57.22 20.70
CA GLU A 325 39.37 57.11 20.37
C GLU A 325 39.07 56.01 19.35
N GLU A 326 37.91 55.38 19.48
CA GLU A 326 37.43 54.35 18.54
C GLU A 326 36.96 54.98 17.22
N ILE A 327 37.51 54.47 16.11
CA ILE A 327 37.19 54.92 14.75
C ILE A 327 36.40 53.83 14.03
N ASN A 328 35.45 54.26 13.18
CA ASN A 328 34.67 53.35 12.36
C ASN A 328 35.58 52.59 11.35
N PRO A 329 35.54 51.23 11.32
CA PRO A 329 36.31 50.42 10.38
C PRO A 329 36.07 50.75 8.90
N ALA A 330 34.93 51.36 8.55
CA ALA A 330 34.65 51.78 7.18
C ALA A 330 35.64 52.85 6.65
N ILE A 331 36.37 53.55 7.54
CA ILE A 331 37.29 54.62 7.16
C ILE A 331 38.64 54.08 6.67
N VAL A 332 39.02 52.86 7.06
CA VAL A 332 40.25 52.23 6.57
C VAL A 332 40.00 51.49 5.24
N GLU A 333 41.05 51.29 4.44
CA GLU A 333 40.93 50.58 3.16
C GLU A 333 40.91 49.05 3.36
N PHE A 334 41.67 48.56 4.33
CA PHE A 334 41.72 47.15 4.70
C PHE A 334 42.18 46.98 6.15
N MET A 335 41.68 45.95 6.83
CA MET A 335 42.07 45.60 8.19
C MET A 335 42.10 44.09 8.36
N ASN A 336 43.16 43.58 8.96
CA ASN A 336 43.21 42.25 9.55
C ASN A 336 43.78 42.35 10.99
N ASN A 337 43.97 41.23 11.67
CA ASN A 337 44.44 41.23 13.07
C ASN A 337 45.83 41.84 13.29
N GLU A 338 46.63 42.01 12.24
CA GLU A 338 48.03 42.43 12.33
C GLU A 338 48.33 43.74 11.59
N ILE A 339 47.51 44.09 10.60
CA ILE A 339 47.78 45.11 9.59
C ILE A 339 46.54 45.95 9.36
N ILE A 340 46.75 47.26 9.31
CA ILE A 340 45.77 48.25 8.87
C ILE A 340 46.32 48.95 7.63
N ILE A 341 45.53 49.04 6.56
CA ILE A 341 45.86 49.81 5.36
C ILE A 341 44.99 51.05 5.35
N VAL A 342 45.64 52.21 5.26
CA VAL A 342 45.00 53.53 5.30
C VAL A 342 45.58 54.42 4.21
N ASP A 343 44.72 55.27 3.66
CA ASP A 343 45.12 56.33 2.75
C ASP A 343 46.12 57.28 3.44
N ASN A 344 47.13 57.71 2.70
CA ASN A 344 48.13 58.67 3.14
C ASN A 344 47.54 60.04 3.51
N THR A 345 46.39 60.41 2.96
CA THR A 345 45.63 61.60 3.36
C THR A 345 45.23 61.53 4.83
N LEU A 346 44.61 60.42 5.25
CA LEU A 346 44.17 60.19 6.62
C LEU A 346 45.34 60.22 7.62
N ILE A 347 46.49 59.66 7.25
CA ILE A 347 47.69 59.69 8.11
C ILE A 347 48.19 61.13 8.31
N ARG A 348 48.15 61.96 7.28
CA ARG A 348 48.55 63.37 7.36
C ARG A 348 47.60 64.18 8.23
N ASP A 349 46.30 63.94 8.09
CA ASP A 349 45.28 64.63 8.88
C ASP A 349 45.39 64.27 10.36
N LEU A 350 45.55 62.97 10.67
CA LEU A 350 45.75 62.49 12.04
C LEU A 350 47.05 63.01 12.67
N LYS A 351 48.15 63.11 11.91
CA LYS A 351 49.40 63.73 12.39
C LYS A 351 49.24 65.22 12.67
N THR A 352 48.40 65.91 11.89
CA THR A 352 48.11 67.32 12.09
C THR A 352 47.31 67.51 13.37
N LEU A 353 46.30 66.66 13.60
CA LEU A 353 45.54 66.63 14.84
C LEU A 353 46.38 66.27 16.07
N GLU A 354 47.30 65.31 15.95
CA GLU A 354 48.23 64.96 17.03
C GLU A 354 49.06 66.18 17.46
N LYS A 355 49.61 66.91 16.49
CA LYS A 355 50.35 68.17 16.76
C LYS A 355 49.45 69.28 17.32
N GLU A 356 48.18 69.35 16.93
CA GLU A 356 47.23 70.27 17.55
C GLU A 356 46.93 69.86 19.01
N LYS A 357 46.93 68.56 19.34
CA LYS A 357 46.68 68.01 20.68
C LYS A 357 47.82 68.34 21.64
N GLU A 358 49.05 68.26 21.12
CA GLU A 358 50.25 68.58 21.90
C GLU A 358 50.41 70.09 22.17
N ASN A 359 49.90 70.95 21.27
CA ASN A 359 50.03 72.40 21.39
C ASN A 359 48.85 73.09 22.13
N ASN A 360 47.71 72.43 22.28
CA ASN A 360 46.56 72.92 23.05
C ASN A 360 46.05 71.83 24.00
N ILE A 361 46.07 72.12 25.30
CA ILE A 361 45.34 71.33 26.29
C ILE A 361 43.85 71.54 25.99
N GLU A 362 43.14 70.44 25.67
CA GLU A 362 41.76 70.32 25.14
C GLU A 362 41.63 70.46 23.61
N ILE A 363 41.71 69.33 22.92
CA ILE A 363 41.03 69.16 21.63
C ILE A 363 39.54 68.95 21.88
N ASP A 364 38.72 69.79 21.25
CA ASP A 364 37.26 69.65 21.17
C ASP A 364 36.89 68.40 20.36
N ASN A 365 36.17 67.46 20.97
CA ASN A 365 35.55 66.26 20.37
C ASN A 365 34.87 66.54 19.01
N LYS A 366 34.46 67.79 18.79
CA LYS A 366 33.85 68.28 17.56
C LYS A 366 34.76 68.21 16.33
N LYS A 367 36.09 68.41 16.45
CA LYS A 367 37.02 68.34 15.31
C LYS A 367 37.22 66.90 14.81
N MET A 368 37.44 65.96 15.74
CA MET A 368 37.54 64.52 15.43
C MET A 368 36.26 64.01 14.77
N LYS A 369 35.11 64.39 15.31
CA LYS A 369 33.80 64.02 14.75
C LYS A 369 33.60 64.57 13.34
N ASN A 370 34.03 65.81 13.07
CA ASN A 370 33.92 66.40 11.73
C ASN A 370 34.78 65.66 10.70
N ILE A 371 36.02 65.30 11.05
CA ILE A 371 36.90 64.52 10.16
C ILE A 371 36.29 63.12 9.91
N ILE A 372 35.84 62.43 10.96
CA ILE A 372 35.16 61.15 10.82
C ILE A 372 33.92 61.25 9.91
N ASP A 373 33.14 62.31 10.03
CA ASP A 373 31.94 62.52 9.22
C ASP A 373 32.24 62.97 7.78
N GLU A 374 33.33 63.70 7.53
CA GLU A 374 33.82 64.03 6.18
C GLU A 374 34.30 62.78 5.44
N TYR A 375 35.15 61.97 6.06
CA TYR A 375 35.62 60.71 5.47
C TYR A 375 34.48 59.73 5.24
N ARG A 376 33.46 59.68 6.13
CA ARG A 376 32.23 58.92 5.90
C ARG A 376 31.48 59.41 4.66
N LYS A 377 31.34 60.72 4.47
CA LYS A 377 30.63 61.31 3.32
C LYS A 377 31.37 61.08 2.00
N GLU A 378 32.70 61.14 1.99
CA GLU A 378 33.49 60.86 0.79
C GLU A 378 33.41 59.40 0.37
N LYS A 379 33.50 58.45 1.31
CA LYS A 379 33.29 57.03 1.00
C LYS A 379 31.85 56.72 0.60
N LEU A 380 30.85 57.42 1.16
CA LEU A 380 29.43 57.22 0.80
C LEU A 380 29.16 57.60 -0.66
N LYS A 381 29.91 58.57 -1.21
CA LYS A 381 29.81 58.98 -2.63
C LYS A 381 30.40 57.96 -3.61
N HIS A 382 31.31 57.09 -3.17
CA HIS A 382 32.00 56.12 -4.03
C HIS A 382 31.59 54.66 -3.87
N GLY A 383 30.60 54.34 -3.01
CA GLY A 383 29.95 53.04 -3.09
C GLY A 383 29.40 52.54 -1.76
N ASN A 384 28.10 52.27 -1.78
CA ASN A 384 27.36 51.32 -0.96
C ASN A 384 28.03 50.90 0.35
N PHE A 385 27.68 51.62 1.41
CA PHE A 385 27.89 51.19 2.79
C PHE A 385 27.05 49.94 3.05
N THR A 386 27.75 48.83 3.29
CA THR A 386 27.66 47.88 4.42
C THR A 386 27.86 46.44 3.95
N VAL A 387 28.89 45.79 4.48
CA VAL A 387 28.73 44.63 5.36
C VAL A 387 29.47 44.96 6.65
#